data_AF-A0A822F0A5-F1
#
_entry.id   AF-A0A822F0A5-F1
#
_cell.length_a   1.000
_cell.length_b   1.000
_cell.length_c   1.000
_cell.angle_alpha   90.00
_cell.angle_beta   90.00
_cell.angle_gamma   90.00
#
_symmetry.space_group_name_H-M   'P 1'
#
loop_
_entity.id
_entity.type
_entity.pdbx_description
1 polymer ?
#
loop_
_entity_poly.entity_id
_entity_poly.type
_entity_poly.pdbx_seq_one_letter_code
_entity_poly.pdbx_strand_id
1 'polypeptide(L)'
;MASSIVMETSDNEFNSQQEEFQLLQNAIPQQTVTSLFACGHPLIRSPKDAIKFLFPKHYYHLRHDIERKILHHDVSQQELDAAAKFGRFSQRPSDLFLKLFYGVICTLQHNPLAGCVSPSLIGSTGVIPLTIISTIPDIMYHYYHVIVHAQKEILFATMYWENSESANIISKAFRDLSERAGYENRRVIIKLMMDHPTISNALHIHSIIPSNKWS
;
A
#
# COMPACT_ATOMS: atom_id res chain seq x y z
N MET A 1 -54.99 -0.21 30.61
CA MET A 1 -54.14 -1.19 29.90
C MET A 1 -53.17 -0.42 29.03
N ALA A 2 -51.93 -0.24 29.47
CA ALA A 2 -50.86 0.34 28.66
C ALA A 2 -49.90 -0.80 28.31
N SER A 3 -49.89 -1.17 27.03
CA SER A 3 -48.96 -2.17 26.48
C SER A 3 -47.62 -1.49 26.22
N SER A 4 -46.58 -1.82 26.98
CA SER A 4 -45.21 -1.47 26.63
C SER A 4 -44.77 -2.33 25.44
N ILE A 5 -44.54 -1.67 24.31
CA ILE A 5 -43.82 -2.28 23.18
C ILE A 5 -42.35 -2.29 23.57
N VAL A 6 -41.82 -3.47 23.89
CA VAL A 6 -40.38 -3.71 23.99
C VAL A 6 -39.85 -3.75 22.55
N MET A 7 -39.01 -2.77 22.18
CA MET A 7 -38.25 -2.83 20.94
C MET A 7 -37.12 -3.85 21.11
N GLU A 8 -37.37 -5.10 20.69
CA GLU A 8 -36.34 -6.11 20.41
C GLU A 8 -35.65 -5.77 19.08
N THR A 9 -34.78 -4.77 19.07
CA THR A 9 -33.88 -4.50 17.95
C THR A 9 -32.54 -4.00 18.48
N SER A 10 -31.69 -4.90 18.96
CA SER A 10 -30.29 -4.58 19.29
C SER A 10 -29.35 -5.78 19.22
N ASP A 11 -29.82 -6.98 19.56
CA ASP A 11 -28.91 -8.11 19.82
C ASP A 11 -28.58 -8.93 18.55
N ASN A 12 -29.48 -8.97 17.56
CA ASN A 12 -29.28 -9.74 16.32
C ASN A 12 -28.32 -9.07 15.32
N GLU A 13 -28.34 -7.73 15.19
CA GLU A 13 -27.38 -7.02 14.33
C GLU A 13 -25.97 -7.04 14.93
N PHE A 14 -25.86 -6.93 16.25
CA PHE A 14 -24.57 -6.96 16.95
C PHE A 14 -23.84 -8.31 16.82
N ASN A 15 -24.57 -9.43 16.98
CA ASN A 15 -24.00 -10.77 16.79
C ASN A 15 -23.55 -11.00 15.33
N SER A 16 -24.26 -10.44 14.35
CA SER A 16 -23.91 -10.60 12.94
C SER A 16 -22.58 -9.91 12.59
N GLN A 17 -22.31 -8.72 13.14
CA GLN A 17 -21.06 -7.98 12.90
C GLN A 17 -19.85 -8.65 13.56
N GLN A 18 -20.04 -9.27 14.73
CA GLN A 18 -19.00 -10.03 15.42
C GLN A 18 -18.59 -11.28 14.64
N GLU A 19 -19.56 -12.06 14.18
CA GLU A 19 -19.30 -13.25 13.36
C GLU A 19 -18.62 -12.86 12.05
N GLU A 20 -19.06 -11.78 11.40
CA GLU A 20 -18.40 -11.27 10.20
C GLU A 20 -16.93 -10.93 10.44
N PHE A 21 -16.61 -10.17 11.50
CA PHE A 21 -15.24 -9.77 11.80
C PHE A 21 -14.32 -10.98 12.11
N GLN A 22 -14.83 -11.96 12.85
CA GLN A 22 -14.10 -13.20 13.14
C GLN A 22 -13.92 -14.06 11.88
N LEU A 23 -14.93 -14.13 11.02
CA LEU A 23 -14.86 -14.80 9.72
C LEU A 23 -13.83 -14.14 8.79
N LEU A 24 -13.72 -12.81 8.83
CA LEU A 24 -12.73 -12.06 8.05
C LEU A 24 -11.30 -12.32 8.50
N GLN A 25 -11.06 -12.35 9.81
CA GLN A 25 -9.75 -12.74 10.35
C GLN A 25 -9.33 -14.13 9.83
N ASN A 26 -10.27 -15.06 9.78
CA ASN A 26 -10.01 -16.42 9.31
C ASN A 26 -9.96 -16.56 7.78
N ALA A 27 -10.63 -15.67 7.04
CA ALA A 27 -10.71 -15.69 5.58
C ALA A 27 -9.54 -14.98 4.89
N ILE A 28 -8.77 -14.15 5.62
CA ILE A 28 -7.61 -13.45 5.05
C ILE A 28 -6.47 -14.45 4.77
N PRO A 29 -6.02 -14.58 3.51
CA PRO A 29 -4.86 -15.37 3.18
C PRO A 29 -3.62 -14.85 3.91
N GLN A 30 -2.88 -15.77 4.55
CA GLN A 30 -1.63 -15.43 5.23
C GLN A 30 -0.50 -15.06 4.24
N GLN A 31 -0.56 -15.58 3.02
CA GLN A 31 0.37 -15.22 1.96
C GLN A 31 0.09 -13.80 1.44
N THR A 32 1.15 -13.11 1.05
CA THR A 32 1.08 -11.84 0.34
C THR A 32 1.12 -12.06 -1.16
N VAL A 33 0.59 -11.11 -1.93
CA VAL A 33 0.68 -11.10 -3.40
C VAL A 33 2.14 -11.27 -3.85
N THR A 34 3.06 -10.55 -3.20
CA THR A 34 4.50 -10.61 -3.52
C THR A 34 5.10 -11.98 -3.18
N SER A 35 4.76 -12.56 -2.02
CA SER A 35 5.29 -13.88 -1.63
C SER A 35 4.82 -14.99 -2.56
N LEU A 36 3.55 -14.93 -2.99
CA LEU A 36 2.95 -15.90 -3.90
C LEU A 36 3.48 -15.72 -5.33
N PHE A 37 3.72 -14.49 -5.76
CA PHE A 37 4.37 -14.24 -7.04
C PHE A 37 5.83 -14.73 -7.04
N ALA A 38 6.57 -14.47 -5.95
CA ALA A 38 7.96 -14.86 -5.81
C ALA A 38 8.16 -16.39 -5.72
N CYS A 39 7.16 -17.15 -5.27
CA CYS A 39 7.28 -18.61 -5.18
C CYS A 39 7.26 -19.33 -6.55
N GLY A 40 7.06 -18.60 -7.64
CA GLY A 40 7.17 -19.14 -9.01
C GLY A 40 6.07 -20.14 -9.36
N HIS A 41 4.89 -20.04 -8.75
CA HIS A 41 3.78 -20.96 -9.01
C HIS A 41 3.41 -20.96 -10.51
N PRO A 42 3.31 -22.13 -11.19
CA PRO A 42 3.16 -22.19 -12.65
C PRO A 42 1.94 -21.44 -13.24
N LEU A 43 0.87 -21.32 -12.44
CA LEU A 43 -0.35 -20.62 -12.84
C LEU A 43 -0.30 -19.09 -12.62
N ILE A 44 0.74 -18.58 -11.96
CA ILE A 44 0.84 -17.18 -11.55
C ILE A 44 1.94 -16.53 -12.37
N ARG A 45 1.54 -15.78 -13.41
CA ARG A 45 2.48 -15.13 -14.34
C ARG A 45 2.64 -13.65 -14.06
N SER A 46 1.75 -13.07 -13.26
CA SER A 46 1.74 -11.66 -12.90
C SER A 46 1.23 -11.45 -11.47
N PRO A 47 1.52 -10.29 -10.84
CA PRO A 47 0.90 -9.90 -9.57
C PRO A 47 -0.64 -9.89 -9.65
N LYS A 48 -1.22 -9.58 -10.82
CA LYS A 48 -2.66 -9.64 -11.05
C LYS A 48 -3.22 -11.06 -10.92
N ASP A 49 -2.48 -12.06 -11.36
CA ASP A 49 -2.88 -13.46 -11.22
C ASP A 49 -2.80 -13.90 -9.77
N ALA A 50 -1.76 -13.47 -9.04
CA ALA A 50 -1.63 -13.71 -7.60
C ALA A 50 -2.79 -13.07 -6.82
N ILE A 51 -3.20 -11.85 -7.18
CA ILE A 51 -4.38 -11.20 -6.61
C ILE A 51 -5.65 -12.03 -6.86
N LYS A 52 -5.90 -12.44 -8.11
CA LYS A 52 -7.08 -13.24 -8.44
C LYS A 52 -7.09 -14.59 -7.73
N PHE A 53 -5.91 -15.18 -7.55
CA PHE A 53 -5.75 -16.45 -6.84
C PHE A 53 -6.04 -16.31 -5.34
N LEU A 54 -5.49 -15.28 -4.69
CA LEU A 54 -5.69 -15.03 -3.26
C LEU A 54 -7.09 -14.49 -2.94
N PHE A 55 -7.67 -13.72 -3.85
CA PHE A 55 -8.91 -12.99 -3.65
C PHE A 55 -9.85 -13.18 -4.84
N PRO A 56 -10.50 -14.35 -4.98
CA PRO A 56 -11.29 -14.71 -6.16
C PRO A 56 -12.64 -13.98 -6.26
N LYS A 57 -13.17 -13.40 -5.17
CA LYS A 57 -14.44 -12.65 -5.19
C LYS A 57 -14.29 -11.33 -5.94
N HIS A 58 -15.28 -11.00 -6.79
CA HIS A 58 -15.34 -9.71 -7.48
C HIS A 58 -15.78 -8.60 -6.52
N TYR A 59 -15.00 -7.52 -6.49
CA TYR A 59 -15.24 -6.35 -5.66
C TYR A 59 -16.35 -5.50 -6.31
N TYR A 60 -17.53 -5.46 -5.71
CA TYR A 60 -18.59 -4.56 -6.15
C TYR A 60 -18.33 -3.13 -5.63
N HIS A 61 -18.60 -2.14 -6.48
CA HIS A 61 -18.52 -0.72 -6.15
C HIS A 61 -19.63 -0.33 -5.15
N LEU A 62 -19.37 -0.48 -3.85
CA LEU A 62 -20.26 0.02 -2.79
C LEU A 62 -19.51 0.96 -1.85
N ARG A 63 -18.91 2.01 -2.42
CA ARG A 63 -18.21 3.04 -1.65
C ARG A 63 -19.13 3.78 -0.67
N HIS A 64 -20.42 3.92 -1.01
CA HIS A 64 -21.37 4.76 -0.27
C HIS A 64 -21.93 4.13 1.02
N ASP A 65 -22.09 2.80 1.09
CA ASP A 65 -22.70 2.16 2.27
C ASP A 65 -21.70 2.00 3.43
N ILE A 66 -20.40 1.91 3.09
CA ILE A 66 -19.29 1.81 4.05
C ILE A 66 -19.12 3.13 4.81
N GLU A 67 -19.18 4.27 4.11
CA GLU A 67 -18.99 5.59 4.73
C GLU A 67 -20.04 5.86 5.80
N ARG A 68 -21.32 5.55 5.55
CA ARG A 68 -22.38 5.79 6.54
C ARG A 68 -22.29 4.91 7.78
N LYS A 69 -21.90 3.63 7.63
CA LYS A 69 -21.81 2.70 8.76
C LYS A 69 -20.56 2.96 9.62
N ILE A 70 -19.41 3.28 9.01
CA ILE A 70 -18.16 3.51 9.76
C ILE A 70 -18.15 4.88 10.44
N LEU A 71 -18.69 5.93 9.81
CA LEU A 71 -18.60 7.30 10.34
C LEU A 71 -19.48 7.57 11.56
N HIS A 72 -20.54 6.78 11.76
CA HIS A 72 -21.51 6.98 12.84
C HIS A 72 -21.49 5.88 13.92
N HIS A 73 -20.57 4.92 13.81
CA HIS A 73 -20.46 3.81 14.75
C HIS A 73 -19.46 4.12 15.85
N ASP A 74 -19.93 4.12 17.10
CA ASP A 74 -19.05 4.17 18.26
C ASP A 74 -18.43 2.79 18.50
N VAL A 75 -17.13 2.67 18.19
CA VAL A 75 -16.37 1.44 18.34
C VAL A 75 -16.34 1.00 19.81
N SER A 76 -16.93 -0.16 20.08
CA SER A 76 -17.00 -0.79 21.40
C SER A 76 -15.64 -1.33 21.87
N GLN A 77 -15.51 -1.58 23.17
CA GLN A 77 -14.27 -2.12 23.74
C GLN A 77 -13.88 -3.48 23.14
N GLN A 78 -14.87 -4.33 22.83
CA GLN A 78 -14.65 -5.64 22.24
C GLN A 78 -14.11 -5.52 20.80
N GLU A 79 -14.60 -4.57 20.01
CA GLU A 79 -14.08 -4.31 18.67
C GLU A 79 -12.66 -3.75 18.71
N LEU A 80 -12.33 -2.90 19.69
CA LEU A 80 -10.95 -2.46 19.92
C LEU A 80 -10.04 -3.65 20.27
N ASP A 81 -10.50 -4.56 21.12
CA ASP A 81 -9.76 -5.77 21.47
C ASP A 81 -9.59 -6.71 20.27
N ALA A 82 -10.60 -6.81 19.41
CA ALA A 82 -10.54 -7.57 18.18
C ALA A 82 -9.56 -6.95 17.17
N ALA A 83 -9.56 -5.63 17.01
CA ALA A 83 -8.60 -4.89 16.20
C ALA A 83 -7.16 -5.02 16.74
N ALA A 84 -6.99 -4.99 18.06
CA ALA A 84 -5.70 -5.20 18.70
C ALA A 84 -5.17 -6.63 18.48
N LYS A 85 -6.05 -7.64 18.51
CA LYS A 85 -5.70 -9.03 18.19
C LYS A 85 -5.42 -9.25 16.70
N PHE A 86 -6.13 -8.52 15.84
CA PHE A 86 -5.90 -8.56 14.39
C PHE A 86 -4.49 -8.11 14.05
N GLY A 87 -4.09 -6.96 14.57
CA GLY A 87 -2.77 -6.41 14.32
C GLY A 87 -1.71 -7.22 15.06
N ARG A 88 -0.60 -7.52 14.39
CA ARG A 88 0.52 -8.27 14.97
C ARG A 88 1.47 -7.31 15.68
N PHE A 89 0.90 -6.47 16.54
CA PHE A 89 1.63 -5.43 17.25
C PHE A 89 2.48 -6.06 18.36
N SER A 90 3.68 -5.52 18.58
CA SER A 90 4.54 -5.93 19.70
C SER A 90 3.94 -5.59 21.07
N GLN A 91 3.13 -4.53 21.12
CA GLN A 91 2.40 -4.08 22.30
C GLN A 91 1.03 -3.53 21.87
N ARG A 92 0.04 -3.57 22.77
CA ARG A 92 -1.29 -3.02 22.49
C ARG A 92 -1.18 -1.52 22.20
N PRO A 93 -1.62 -1.04 21.01
CA PRO A 93 -1.67 0.39 20.72
C PRO A 93 -2.71 1.13 21.57
N SER A 94 -2.71 2.46 21.51
CA SER A 94 -3.75 3.26 22.16
C SER A 94 -5.13 3.01 21.55
N ASP A 95 -6.19 3.22 22.33
CA ASP A 95 -7.56 3.05 21.84
C ASP A 95 -7.88 4.00 20.67
N LEU A 96 -7.30 5.20 20.64
CA LEU A 96 -7.42 6.12 19.50
C LEU A 96 -6.86 5.49 18.22
N PHE A 97 -5.67 4.88 18.29
CA PHE A 97 -5.11 4.18 17.15
C PHE A 97 -5.98 2.99 16.76
N LEU A 98 -6.45 2.21 17.73
CA LEU A 98 -7.29 1.03 17.47
C LEU A 98 -8.63 1.40 16.83
N LYS A 99 -9.24 2.54 17.18
CA LYS A 99 -10.43 3.07 16.49
C LYS A 99 -10.17 3.35 15.01
N LEU A 100 -9.07 4.02 14.70
CA LEU A 100 -8.67 4.29 13.30
C LEU A 100 -8.36 2.99 12.55
N PHE A 101 -7.62 2.09 13.21
CA PHE A 101 -7.23 0.81 12.64
C PHE A 101 -8.43 -0.11 12.39
N TYR A 102 -9.41 -0.13 13.29
CA TYR A 102 -10.67 -0.83 13.10
C TYR A 102 -11.39 -0.35 11.83
N GLY A 103 -11.50 0.97 11.64
CA GLY A 103 -12.06 1.55 10.42
C GLY A 103 -11.35 1.06 9.15
N VAL A 104 -10.01 0.95 9.17
CA VAL A 104 -9.22 0.37 8.07
C VAL A 104 -9.59 -1.10 7.83
N ILE A 105 -9.67 -1.93 8.88
CA ILE A 105 -10.01 -3.36 8.74
C ILE A 105 -11.41 -3.54 8.13
N CYS A 106 -12.40 -2.74 8.53
CA CYS A 106 -13.76 -2.78 7.98
C CYS A 106 -13.80 -2.51 6.46
N THR A 107 -12.82 -1.81 5.89
CA THR A 107 -12.74 -1.64 4.43
C THR A 107 -12.35 -2.94 3.70
N LEU A 108 -11.61 -3.83 4.37
CA LEU A 108 -11.11 -5.07 3.78
C LEU A 108 -12.22 -6.11 3.53
N GLN A 109 -13.33 -6.02 4.26
CA GLN A 109 -14.49 -6.91 4.07
C GLN A 109 -15.05 -6.78 2.65
N HIS A 110 -15.03 -5.56 2.13
CA HIS A 110 -15.60 -5.21 0.84
C HIS A 110 -14.55 -5.32 -0.26
N ASN A 111 -13.34 -4.82 0.01
CA ASN A 111 -12.22 -4.86 -0.90
C ASN A 111 -10.92 -5.17 -0.13
N PRO A 112 -10.44 -6.42 -0.10
CA PRO A 112 -9.15 -6.80 0.49
C PRO A 112 -7.95 -6.04 -0.08
N LEU A 113 -8.07 -5.38 -1.23
CA LEU A 113 -6.97 -4.57 -1.81
C LEU A 113 -7.07 -3.08 -1.45
N ALA A 114 -8.09 -2.66 -0.69
CA ALA A 114 -8.30 -1.24 -0.32
C ALA A 114 -7.14 -0.65 0.50
N GLY A 115 -6.42 -1.48 1.26
CA GLY A 115 -5.29 -1.04 2.08
C GLY A 115 -4.00 -0.74 1.31
N CYS A 116 -4.00 -0.82 -0.03
CA CYS A 116 -2.82 -0.69 -0.89
C CYS A 116 -1.67 -1.66 -0.53
N VAL A 117 -1.99 -2.71 0.23
CA VAL A 117 -1.06 -3.75 0.69
C VAL A 117 -1.85 -5.05 0.83
N SER A 118 -1.17 -6.20 0.81
CA SER A 118 -1.82 -7.49 1.12
C SER A 118 -2.38 -7.44 2.56
N PRO A 119 -3.64 -7.88 2.80
CA PRO A 119 -4.23 -7.89 4.14
C PRO A 119 -3.38 -8.54 5.23
N SER A 120 -2.60 -9.57 4.89
CA SER A 120 -1.65 -10.23 5.80
C SER A 120 -0.48 -9.35 6.30
N LEU A 121 -0.28 -8.17 5.72
CA LEU A 121 0.69 -7.17 6.16
C LEU A 121 0.03 -5.99 6.90
N ILE A 122 -1.30 -5.87 6.88
CA ILE A 122 -2.01 -4.79 7.59
C ILE A 122 -1.86 -5.01 9.09
N GLY A 123 -1.42 -3.97 9.80
CA GLY A 123 -1.14 -4.05 11.24
C GLY A 123 0.13 -4.84 11.57
N SER A 124 0.99 -5.12 10.59
CA SER A 124 2.36 -5.58 10.87
C SER A 124 3.23 -4.43 11.35
N THR A 125 4.23 -4.74 12.17
CA THR A 125 5.22 -3.78 12.65
C THR A 125 6.57 -4.04 11.99
N GLY A 126 7.32 -2.98 11.68
CA GLY A 126 8.66 -3.07 11.14
C GLY A 126 9.52 -1.91 11.62
N VAL A 127 10.79 -1.94 11.23
CA VAL A 127 11.74 -0.86 11.48
C VAL A 127 11.93 -0.10 10.19
N ILE A 128 11.71 1.22 10.22
CA ILE A 128 12.14 2.12 9.15
C ILE A 128 13.56 2.56 9.49
N PRO A 129 14.59 2.06 8.79
CA PRO A 129 15.98 2.28 9.20
C PRO A 129 16.43 3.74 9.04
N LEU A 130 15.74 4.53 8.23
CA LEU A 130 16.04 5.94 7.99
C LEU A 130 14.77 6.69 7.60
N THR A 131 14.48 7.79 8.30
CA THR A 131 13.46 8.78 7.93
C THR A 131 14.15 10.14 7.83
N ILE A 132 13.95 10.84 6.72
CA ILE A 132 14.54 12.17 6.47
C ILE A 132 13.41 13.19 6.50
N ILE A 133 13.55 14.21 7.34
CA ILE A 133 12.63 15.33 7.45
C ILE A 133 13.46 16.59 7.23
N SER A 134 13.36 17.21 6.06
CA SER A 134 14.08 18.45 5.73
C SER A 134 13.37 19.22 4.62
N THR A 135 13.99 20.30 4.17
CA THR A 135 13.55 21.05 2.99
C THR A 135 13.80 20.27 1.70
N ILE A 136 13.08 20.61 0.62
CA ILE A 136 13.24 19.96 -0.69
C ILE A 136 14.71 19.98 -1.16
N PRO A 137 15.45 21.12 -1.13
CA PRO A 137 16.85 21.14 -1.55
C PRO A 137 17.73 20.15 -0.79
N ASP A 138 17.60 20.07 0.54
CA ASP A 138 18.41 19.16 1.36
C ASP A 138 18.12 17.70 1.04
N ILE A 139 16.84 17.36 0.84
CA ILE A 139 16.42 16.00 0.45
C ILE A 139 16.98 15.67 -0.94
N MET A 140 16.94 16.60 -1.90
CA MET A 140 17.49 16.39 -3.24
C MET A 140 19.01 16.18 -3.21
N TYR A 141 19.75 16.94 -2.40
CA TYR A 141 21.20 16.73 -2.23
C TYR A 141 21.51 15.42 -1.51
N HIS A 142 20.68 15.00 -0.55
CA HIS A 142 20.80 13.67 0.02
C HIS A 142 20.65 12.58 -1.06
N TYR A 143 19.59 12.66 -1.90
CA TYR A 143 19.39 11.72 -3.01
C TYR A 143 20.55 11.75 -4.01
N TYR A 144 21.08 12.93 -4.32
CA TYR A 144 22.26 13.09 -5.16
C TYR A 144 23.43 12.25 -4.63
N HIS A 145 23.75 12.39 -3.34
CA HIS A 145 24.85 11.65 -2.73
C HIS A 145 24.59 10.14 -2.74
N VAL A 146 23.37 9.69 -2.45
CA VAL A 146 23.00 8.27 -2.50
C VAL A 146 23.17 7.71 -3.92
N ILE A 147 22.72 8.46 -4.94
CA ILE A 147 22.80 8.06 -6.34
C ILE A 147 24.25 7.95 -6.80
N VAL A 148 25.09 8.96 -6.56
CA VAL A 148 26.50 8.97 -7.00
C VAL A 148 27.32 7.83 -6.38
N HIS A 149 26.94 7.35 -5.19
CA HIS A 149 27.59 6.24 -4.49
C HIS A 149 26.99 4.86 -4.79
N ALA A 150 25.91 4.79 -5.59
CA ALA A 150 25.28 3.53 -5.93
C ALA A 150 26.26 2.59 -6.66
N GLN A 151 26.34 1.34 -6.20
CA GLN A 151 27.35 0.39 -6.67
C GLN A 151 26.85 -0.54 -7.78
N LYS A 152 25.57 -0.93 -7.74
CA LYS A 152 25.02 -2.00 -8.58
C LYS A 152 23.76 -1.60 -9.33
N GLU A 153 22.76 -1.10 -8.62
CA GLU A 153 21.45 -0.83 -9.19
C GLU A 153 20.78 0.36 -8.51
N ILE A 154 20.03 1.12 -9.30
CA ILE A 154 19.13 2.17 -8.83
C ILE A 154 17.73 1.85 -9.37
N LEU A 155 16.77 1.76 -8.45
CA LEU A 155 15.35 1.75 -8.75
C LEU A 155 14.80 3.15 -8.46
N PHE A 156 14.57 3.94 -9.50
CA PHE A 156 14.05 5.30 -9.35
C PHE A 156 12.62 5.35 -9.84
N ALA A 157 11.68 5.62 -8.94
CA ALA A 157 10.27 5.76 -9.25
C ALA A 157 9.77 7.15 -8.86
N THR A 158 9.15 7.87 -9.80
CA THR A 158 8.55 9.19 -9.54
C THR A 158 7.16 9.27 -10.17
N MET A 159 6.27 10.04 -9.56
CA MET A 159 4.97 10.36 -10.15
C MET A 159 5.05 11.49 -11.18
N TYR A 160 6.13 12.26 -11.17
CA TYR A 160 6.23 13.40 -12.07
C TYR A 160 7.70 13.71 -12.35
N TRP A 161 8.02 13.92 -13.62
CA TRP A 161 9.36 14.30 -14.07
C TRP A 161 9.22 15.53 -14.99
N GLU A 162 9.31 16.70 -14.39
CA GLU A 162 9.26 17.98 -15.08
C GLU A 162 10.56 18.75 -14.86
N ASN A 163 10.91 19.59 -15.83
CA ASN A 163 12.05 20.49 -15.76
C ASN A 163 11.96 21.37 -14.49
N SER A 164 12.78 21.05 -13.51
CA SER A 164 12.80 21.64 -12.18
C SER A 164 14.20 21.51 -11.60
N GLU A 165 14.50 22.30 -10.57
CA GLU A 165 15.79 22.20 -9.88
C GLU A 165 16.02 20.79 -9.30
N SER A 166 14.96 20.17 -8.76
CA SER A 166 14.99 18.78 -8.30
C SER A 166 15.36 17.80 -9.42
N ALA A 167 14.71 17.90 -10.58
CA ALA A 167 15.03 17.04 -11.73
C ALA A 167 16.45 17.29 -12.26
N ASN A 168 16.93 18.53 -12.22
CA ASN A 168 18.30 18.89 -12.59
C ASN A 168 19.33 18.27 -11.65
N ILE A 169 19.10 18.31 -10.34
CA ILE A 169 19.97 17.69 -9.32
C ILE A 169 20.04 16.18 -9.55
N ILE A 170 18.90 15.50 -9.69
CA ILE A 170 18.87 14.04 -9.93
C ILE A 170 19.53 13.68 -11.27
N SER A 171 19.25 14.44 -12.33
CA SER A 171 19.89 14.23 -13.64
C SER A 171 21.41 14.41 -13.56
N LYS A 172 21.88 15.39 -12.80
CA LYS A 172 23.30 15.59 -12.53
C LYS A 172 23.86 14.39 -11.77
N ALA A 173 23.17 13.90 -10.75
CA ALA A 173 23.60 12.74 -9.98
C ALA A 173 23.82 11.50 -10.86
N PHE A 174 22.93 11.24 -11.83
CA PHE A 174 23.10 10.14 -12.77
C PHE A 174 24.30 10.31 -13.71
N ARG A 175 24.58 11.54 -14.18
CA ARG A 175 25.77 11.83 -15.00
C ARG A 175 27.06 11.63 -14.20
N ASP A 176 27.13 12.19 -13.00
CA ASP A 176 28.28 12.05 -12.10
C ASP A 176 28.50 10.58 -11.69
N LEU A 177 27.43 9.82 -11.44
CA LEU A 177 27.51 8.38 -11.24
C LEU A 177 28.09 7.67 -12.46
N SER A 178 27.63 8.00 -13.66
CA SER A 178 28.09 7.37 -14.90
C SER A 178 29.58 7.63 -15.13
N GLU A 179 30.03 8.87 -14.92
CA GLU A 179 31.44 9.24 -15.03
C GLU A 179 32.30 8.46 -14.02
N ARG A 180 31.90 8.47 -12.74
CA ARG A 180 32.58 7.73 -11.68
C ARG A 180 32.64 6.23 -11.95
N ALA A 181 31.52 5.64 -12.36
CA ALA A 181 31.44 4.23 -12.69
C ALA A 181 32.36 3.88 -13.87
N GLY A 182 32.50 4.78 -14.84
CA GLY A 182 33.47 4.67 -15.94
C GLY A 182 34.91 4.64 -15.46
N TYR A 183 35.31 5.57 -14.58
CA TYR A 183 36.66 5.57 -13.98
C TYR A 183 36.94 4.31 -13.16
N GLU A 184 35.95 3.82 -12.43
CA GLU A 184 36.05 2.63 -11.58
C GLU A 184 35.85 1.31 -12.37
N ASN A 185 35.70 1.39 -13.71
CA ASN A 185 35.42 0.27 -14.61
C ASN A 185 34.29 -0.66 -14.11
N ARG A 186 33.21 -0.05 -13.61
CA ARG A 186 32.03 -0.75 -13.11
C ARG A 186 30.78 -0.31 -13.85
N ARG A 187 29.75 -1.16 -13.79
CA ARG A 187 28.45 -0.88 -14.41
C ARG A 187 27.37 -0.79 -13.34
N VAL A 188 26.56 0.26 -13.41
CA VAL A 188 25.35 0.43 -12.60
C VAL A 188 24.13 0.38 -13.49
N ILE A 189 23.12 -0.37 -13.07
CA ILE A 189 21.84 -0.47 -13.77
C ILE A 189 20.88 0.56 -13.19
N ILE A 190 20.31 1.42 -14.03
CA ILE A 190 19.26 2.36 -13.62
C ILE A 190 17.94 1.89 -14.22
N LYS A 191 16.94 1.66 -13.36
CA LYS A 191 15.56 1.39 -13.76
C LYS A 191 14.71 2.60 -13.36
N LEU A 192 14.26 3.34 -14.36
CA LEU A 192 13.45 4.54 -14.20
C LEU A 192 11.98 4.22 -14.45
N MET A 193 11.13 4.51 -13.47
CA MET A 193 9.68 4.43 -13.56
C MET A 193 9.13 5.84 -13.34
N MET A 194 8.38 6.35 -14.31
CA MET A 194 7.74 7.66 -14.20
C MET A 194 6.29 7.57 -14.67
N ASP A 195 5.42 8.37 -14.06
CA ASP A 195 4.11 8.62 -14.66
C ASP A 195 4.28 9.60 -15.82
N HIS A 196 3.89 9.16 -17.02
CA HIS A 196 3.98 9.98 -18.23
C HIS A 196 2.72 9.70 -19.07
N PRO A 197 1.67 10.53 -18.92
CA PRO A 197 0.42 10.28 -19.60
C PRO A 197 0.58 10.51 -21.10
N THR A 198 0.48 9.44 -21.87
CA THR A 198 0.40 9.50 -23.34
C THR A 198 -0.92 8.91 -23.83
N ILE A 199 -1.30 9.26 -25.06
CA ILE A 199 -2.53 8.73 -25.67
C ILE A 199 -2.52 7.20 -25.73
N SER A 200 -1.34 6.56 -25.83
CA SER A 200 -1.22 5.10 -25.79
C SER A 200 -1.46 4.48 -24.41
N ASN A 201 -1.35 5.26 -23.32
CA ASN A 201 -1.70 4.79 -21.97
C ASN A 201 -3.19 4.49 -21.82
N ALA A 202 -4.05 4.97 -22.73
CA ALA A 202 -5.46 4.61 -22.79
C ALA A 202 -5.69 3.12 -23.09
N LEU A 203 -4.74 2.46 -23.79
CA LEU A 203 -4.80 1.04 -24.13
C LEU A 203 -3.86 0.19 -23.24
N HIS A 204 -2.70 0.73 -22.88
CA HIS A 204 -1.71 0.03 -22.07
C HIS A 204 -1.16 0.94 -20.97
N ILE A 205 -1.54 0.66 -19.72
CA ILE A 205 -1.17 1.46 -18.54
C ILE A 205 0.36 1.59 -18.40
N HIS A 206 1.10 0.54 -18.77
CA HIS A 206 2.56 0.55 -18.78
C HIS A 206 3.09 0.57 -20.22
N SER A 207 3.94 1.54 -20.52
CA SER A 207 4.61 1.67 -21.80
C SER A 207 6.10 1.96 -21.59
N ILE A 208 6.94 1.42 -22.46
CA ILE A 208 8.36 1.79 -22.49
C ILE A 208 8.44 3.15 -23.17
N ILE A 209 8.91 4.15 -22.43
CA ILE A 209 9.09 5.50 -22.95
C ILE A 209 10.45 5.57 -23.65
N PRO A 210 10.51 5.83 -24.96
CA PRO A 210 11.77 5.98 -25.66
C PRO A 210 12.51 7.22 -25.14
N SER A 211 13.84 7.19 -25.15
CA SER A 211 14.69 8.24 -24.56
C SER A 211 14.45 9.64 -25.11
N ASN A 212 13.98 9.75 -26.36
CA ASN A 212 13.64 11.02 -27.00
C ASN A 212 12.33 11.65 -26.50
N LYS A 213 11.58 10.99 -25.61
CA LYS A 213 10.32 11.46 -25.03
C LYS A 213 10.39 11.61 -23.51
N TRP A 214 11.59 11.69 -22.95
CA TRP A 214 11.78 11.86 -21.50
C TRP A 214 11.63 13.33 -21.04
N SER A 215 11.46 14.27 -21.98
CA SER A 215 11.36 15.71 -21.77
C SER A 215 10.00 16.26 -22.19
#